data_AF-A0A2S4UT45-F1
#
_entry.id   AF-A0A2S4UT45-F1
#
_cell.length_a   1.000
_cell.length_b   1.000
_cell.length_c   1.000
_cell.angle_alpha   90.00
_cell.angle_beta   90.00
_cell.angle_gamma   90.00
#
_symmetry.space_group_name_H-M   'P 1'
#
loop_
_entity.id
_entity.type
_entity.pdbx_description
1 polymer ?
#
loop_
_entity_poly.entity_id
_entity_poly.type
_entity_poly.pdbx_seq_one_letter_code
_entity_poly.pdbx_strand_id
1 'polypeptide(L)'
;MAFDQKQPDDIRLDESETTQHSYSRKRLGCPCPGISILVNHGYLTPADKHDRIKLGAMIDGLVECFNLSWFHAAFLSLLAVLLCGKGWSVSISELGVHGRIEHDASITRYDHAVGDSLNPDEKLIDQFLQTGAHAHPVSLSDYAARRAELAAFSSEPLPLKTRVTAFGEVGLIFSIFGNKKDYLDSTSLEEITVPWIS
;
A
#
# COMPACT_ATOMS: atom_id res chain seq x y z
N MET A 1 -24.29 30.15 -23.41
CA MET A 1 -24.73 29.31 -22.28
C MET A 1 -23.47 28.81 -21.61
N ALA A 2 -23.13 29.40 -20.46
CA ALA A 2 -21.89 29.09 -19.75
C ALA A 2 -22.03 27.71 -19.09
N PHE A 3 -21.02 26.86 -19.29
CA PHE A 3 -20.89 25.60 -18.58
C PHE A 3 -20.51 25.92 -17.13
N ASP A 4 -21.39 25.53 -16.20
CA ASP A 4 -21.14 25.56 -14.78
C ASP A 4 -20.17 24.42 -14.42
N GLN A 5 -18.87 24.73 -14.40
CA GLN A 5 -17.84 23.85 -13.85
C GLN A 5 -17.85 24.00 -12.33
N LYS A 6 -18.75 23.27 -11.67
CA LYS A 6 -18.61 23.07 -10.23
C LYS A 6 -17.60 21.93 -10.01
N GLN A 7 -16.33 22.31 -9.93
CA GLN A 7 -15.23 21.47 -9.44
C GLN A 7 -15.66 20.91 -8.08
N PRO A 8 -15.66 19.59 -7.87
CA PRO A 8 -15.98 19.02 -6.56
C PRO A 8 -15.00 19.59 -5.55
N ASP A 9 -15.51 20.01 -4.38
CA ASP A 9 -14.75 20.67 -3.33
C ASP A 9 -13.41 19.95 -3.11
N ASP A 10 -12.33 20.51 -3.65
CA ASP A 10 -10.99 19.98 -3.46
C ASP A 10 -10.77 19.86 -1.97
N ILE A 11 -10.33 18.68 -1.52
CA ILE A 11 -9.80 18.47 -0.19
C ILE A 11 -8.76 19.57 -0.01
N ARG A 12 -9.10 20.59 0.79
CA ARG A 12 -8.18 21.65 1.15
C ARG A 12 -7.09 20.99 1.97
N LEU A 13 -6.02 20.59 1.31
CA LEU A 13 -4.80 20.14 1.95
C LEU A 13 -4.41 21.26 2.91
N ASP A 14 -4.32 20.92 4.20
CA ASP A 14 -3.86 21.87 5.19
C ASP A 14 -2.42 22.26 4.81
N GLU A 15 -2.23 23.52 4.38
CA GLU A 15 -0.92 24.09 4.01
C GLU A 15 0.02 24.19 5.23
N SER A 16 -0.37 23.62 6.37
CA SER A 16 0.49 23.43 7.54
C SER A 16 1.48 22.26 7.39
N GLU A 17 1.79 21.80 6.17
CA GLU A 17 2.99 20.99 5.91
C GLU A 17 4.20 21.71 6.50
N THR A 18 4.56 21.31 7.72
CA THR A 18 5.76 21.79 8.39
C THR A 18 6.92 21.54 7.42
N THR A 19 7.77 22.55 7.23
CA THR A 19 8.95 22.47 6.35
C THR A 19 9.88 21.28 6.66
N GLN A 20 9.65 20.62 7.81
CA GLN A 20 10.34 19.43 8.28
C GLN A 20 10.07 18.16 7.42
N HIS A 21 8.89 18.03 6.81
CA HIS A 21 8.49 16.82 6.06
C HIS A 21 8.17 17.07 4.58
N SER A 22 8.81 18.08 3.99
CA SER A 22 8.66 18.38 2.57
C SER A 22 9.09 17.20 1.68
N TYR A 23 8.35 16.98 0.61
CA TYR A 23 8.62 15.91 -0.34
C TYR A 23 9.99 16.07 -1.03
N SER A 24 10.78 15.00 -1.02
CA SER A 24 11.99 14.83 -1.79
C SER A 24 12.02 13.42 -2.39
N ARG A 25 12.00 13.31 -3.71
CA ARG A 25 11.94 12.02 -4.40
C ARG A 25 13.25 11.23 -4.22
N LYS A 26 13.19 10.13 -3.46
CA LYS A 26 14.27 9.14 -3.32
C LYS A 26 13.81 7.80 -3.93
N ARG A 27 14.55 7.31 -4.93
CA ARG A 27 14.27 6.03 -5.60
C ARG A 27 15.19 4.93 -5.06
N LEU A 28 14.86 4.40 -3.88
CA LEU A 28 15.65 3.34 -3.23
C LEU A 28 15.19 1.92 -3.61
N GLY A 29 14.11 1.77 -4.39
CA GLY A 29 13.56 0.47 -4.81
C GLY A 29 12.89 -0.28 -3.66
N CYS A 30 11.80 0.28 -3.12
CA CYS A 30 11.05 -0.32 -2.03
C CYS A 30 9.68 -0.81 -2.55
N PRO A 31 9.34 -2.11 -2.38
CA PRO A 31 8.08 -2.65 -2.87
C PRO A 31 6.88 -2.05 -2.12
N CYS A 32 7.08 -1.61 -0.87
CA CYS A 32 6.04 -0.99 -0.06
C CYS A 32 5.88 0.51 -0.41
N PRO A 33 4.71 0.95 -0.88
CA PRO A 33 4.44 2.37 -1.09
C PRO A 33 4.48 3.17 0.21
N GLY A 34 4.01 2.62 1.33
CA GLY A 34 4.03 3.30 2.64
C GLY A 34 5.43 3.67 3.11
N ILE A 35 6.39 2.73 3.07
CA ILE A 35 7.80 3.02 3.40
C ILE A 35 8.41 4.02 2.41
N SER A 36 8.06 3.93 1.12
CA SER A 36 8.53 4.89 0.12
C SER A 36 8.06 6.31 0.42
N ILE A 37 6.82 6.49 0.91
CA ILE A 37 6.29 7.78 1.36
C ILE A 37 7.09 8.29 2.57
N LEU A 38 7.28 7.45 3.61
CA LEU A 38 8.07 7.84 4.79
C LEU A 38 9.47 8.33 4.42
N VAL A 39 10.13 7.66 3.47
CA VAL A 39 11.47 8.02 3.00
C VAL A 39 11.47 9.32 2.20
N ASN A 40 10.47 9.50 1.32
CA ASN A 40 10.36 10.69 0.48
C ASN A 40 9.97 11.93 1.27
N HIS A 41 9.24 11.79 2.38
CA HIS A 41 8.86 12.89 3.27
C HIS A 41 9.79 13.02 4.49
N GLY A 42 10.91 12.31 4.51
CA GLY A 42 11.94 12.47 5.54
C GLY A 42 11.59 11.93 6.94
N TYR A 43 10.48 11.20 7.10
CA TYR A 43 10.18 10.44 8.33
C TYR A 43 11.19 9.30 8.53
N LEU A 44 11.65 8.71 7.43
CA LEU A 44 12.77 7.77 7.41
C LEU A 44 13.90 8.35 6.58
N THR A 45 15.11 8.32 7.11
CA THR A 45 16.28 8.96 6.49
C THR A 45 17.45 7.98 6.23
N PRO A 46 17.20 6.81 5.61
CA PRO A 46 18.29 5.92 5.23
C PRO A 46 19.20 6.62 4.21
N ALA A 47 20.51 6.45 4.36
CA ALA A 47 21.49 7.01 3.42
C ALA A 47 21.42 6.34 2.04
N ASP A 48 21.18 5.03 2.01
CA ASP A 48 21.00 4.23 0.80
C ASP A 48 20.07 3.02 1.08
N LYS A 49 19.86 2.15 0.09
CA LYS A 49 18.97 0.99 0.22
C LYS A 49 19.45 -0.09 1.19
N HIS A 50 20.72 -0.11 1.55
CA HIS A 50 21.34 -1.06 2.48
C HIS A 50 21.44 -0.52 3.92
N ASP A 51 21.24 0.78 4.10
CA ASP A 51 21.20 1.40 5.42
C ASP A 51 20.07 0.83 6.29
N ARG A 52 20.34 0.74 7.60
CA ARG A 52 19.54 0.00 8.57
C ARG A 52 18.53 0.92 9.24
N ILE A 53 17.27 0.65 8.98
CA ILE A 53 16.15 1.34 9.62
C ILE A 53 15.81 0.56 10.90
N LYS A 54 15.94 1.23 12.04
CA LYS A 54 15.63 0.64 13.36
C LYS A 54 14.12 0.50 13.54
N LEU A 55 13.71 -0.52 14.31
CA LEU A 55 12.30 -0.77 14.64
C LEU A 55 11.59 0.50 15.14
N GLY A 56 12.17 1.20 16.12
CA GLY A 56 11.58 2.42 16.69
C GLY A 56 11.35 3.52 15.65
N ALA A 57 12.31 3.75 14.75
CA ALA A 57 12.15 4.76 13.70
C ALA A 57 11.01 4.43 12.72
N MET A 58 10.80 3.14 12.42
CA MET A 58 9.65 2.74 11.60
C MET A 58 8.32 2.95 12.34
N ILE A 59 8.28 2.65 13.64
CA ILE A 59 7.07 2.88 14.47
C ILE A 59 6.73 4.36 14.49
N ASP A 60 7.70 5.21 14.83
CA ASP A 60 7.51 6.65 14.93
C ASP A 60 7.07 7.24 13.58
N GLY A 61 7.74 6.86 12.48
CA GLY A 61 7.36 7.31 11.14
C GLY A 61 5.95 6.88 10.73
N LEU A 62 5.54 5.64 11.02
CA LEU A 62 4.19 5.15 10.71
C LEU A 62 3.11 5.87 11.54
N VAL A 63 3.38 6.15 12.82
CA VAL A 63 2.46 6.91 13.68
C VAL A 63 2.35 8.34 13.19
N GLU A 64 3.48 9.01 12.94
CA GLU A 64 3.52 10.43 12.62
C GLU A 64 3.01 10.74 11.20
N CYS A 65 3.41 9.95 10.20
CA CYS A 65 3.04 10.20 8.81
C CYS A 65 1.62 9.75 8.47
N PHE A 66 1.18 8.61 9.00
CA PHE A 66 -0.09 7.98 8.62
C PHE A 66 -1.15 8.02 9.72
N ASN A 67 -0.83 8.62 10.87
CA ASN A 67 -1.71 8.66 12.04
C ASN A 67 -2.18 7.26 12.49
N LEU A 68 -1.33 6.24 12.30
CA LEU A 68 -1.61 4.90 12.79
C LEU A 68 -1.50 4.87 14.32
N SER A 69 -2.33 4.05 14.98
CA SER A 69 -2.13 3.84 16.41
C SER A 69 -0.77 3.16 16.65
N TRP A 70 -0.14 3.47 17.79
CA TRP A 70 1.15 2.90 18.15
C TRP A 70 1.17 1.38 18.06
N PHE A 71 0.08 0.71 18.46
CA PHE A 71 -0.02 -0.76 18.37
C PHE A 71 0.02 -1.28 16.93
N HIS A 72 -0.69 -0.64 15.98
CA HIS A 72 -0.64 -1.04 14.58
C HIS A 72 0.74 -0.77 13.97
N ALA A 73 1.32 0.40 14.26
CA ALA A 73 2.67 0.76 13.81
C ALA A 73 3.73 -0.22 14.36
N ALA A 74 3.65 -0.58 15.64
CA ALA A 74 4.52 -1.57 16.28
C ALA A 74 4.36 -2.96 15.67
N PHE A 75 3.12 -3.41 15.44
CA PHE A 75 2.84 -4.69 14.80
C PHE A 75 3.44 -4.78 13.39
N LEU A 76 3.15 -3.80 12.53
CA LEU A 76 3.67 -3.76 11.15
C LEU A 76 5.19 -3.68 11.12
N SER A 77 5.77 -2.83 11.98
CA SER A 77 7.22 -2.65 12.06
C SER A 77 7.93 -3.91 12.55
N LEU A 78 7.37 -4.58 13.55
CA LEU A 78 7.92 -5.83 14.08
C LEU A 78 7.81 -6.94 13.03
N LEU A 79 6.69 -7.04 12.33
CA LEU A 79 6.50 -8.00 11.25
C LEU A 79 7.55 -7.81 10.15
N ALA A 80 7.81 -6.56 9.73
CA ALA A 80 8.84 -6.24 8.75
C ALA A 80 10.24 -6.67 9.21
N VAL A 81 10.61 -6.39 10.46
CA VAL A 81 11.91 -6.79 11.02
C VAL A 81 12.03 -8.32 11.14
N LEU A 82 10.98 -9.01 11.59
CA LEU A 82 11.01 -10.46 11.78
C LEU A 82 11.08 -11.22 10.45
N LEU A 83 10.39 -10.75 9.42
CA LEU A 83 10.32 -11.44 8.13
C LEU A 83 11.52 -11.13 7.22
N CYS A 84 12.03 -9.90 7.26
CA CYS A 84 13.04 -9.41 6.32
C CYS A 84 14.35 -8.94 6.98
N GLY A 85 14.29 -8.46 8.22
CA GLY A 85 15.40 -7.78 8.88
C GLY A 85 16.39 -8.70 9.59
N LYS A 86 17.29 -8.08 10.38
CA LYS A 86 18.19 -8.77 11.31
C LYS A 86 18.29 -7.97 12.60
N GLY A 87 18.24 -8.66 13.74
CA GLY A 87 18.18 -8.02 15.05
C GLY A 87 16.92 -7.17 15.18
N TRP A 88 17.08 -5.87 15.48
CA TRP A 88 15.98 -4.91 15.66
C TRP A 88 15.91 -3.88 14.52
N SER A 89 16.32 -4.26 13.31
CA SER A 89 16.40 -3.36 12.16
C SER A 89 16.19 -4.10 10.84
N VAL A 90 15.80 -3.35 9.80
CA VAL A 90 15.65 -3.83 8.42
C VAL A 90 16.14 -2.75 7.45
N SER A 91 16.65 -3.15 6.29
CA SER A 91 17.00 -2.23 5.19
C SER A 91 15.97 -2.31 4.06
N ILE A 92 15.91 -1.29 3.20
CA ILE A 92 15.01 -1.30 2.03
C ILE A 92 15.32 -2.46 1.09
N SER A 93 16.61 -2.77 0.91
CA SER A 93 17.06 -3.91 0.10
C SER A 93 16.57 -5.25 0.65
N GLU A 94 16.46 -5.39 1.97
CA GLU A 94 15.93 -6.60 2.61
C GLU A 94 14.40 -6.69 2.48
N LEU A 95 13.68 -5.56 2.51
CA LEU A 95 12.23 -5.53 2.24
C LEU A 95 11.91 -5.97 0.80
N GLY A 96 12.81 -5.68 -0.14
CA GLY A 96 12.69 -6.08 -1.55
C GLY A 96 13.07 -7.53 -1.86
N VAL A 97 13.42 -8.35 -0.88
CA VAL A 97 13.73 -9.76 -1.12
C VAL A 97 12.44 -10.53 -1.42
N HIS A 98 12.38 -11.09 -2.63
CA HIS A 98 11.25 -11.87 -3.10
C HIS A 98 10.89 -13.06 -2.19
N GLY A 99 9.59 -13.29 -2.03
CA GLY A 99 9.05 -14.38 -1.22
C GLY A 99 9.12 -14.13 0.30
N ARG A 100 9.62 -12.97 0.74
CA ARG A 100 9.56 -12.52 2.14
C ARG A 100 8.27 -11.75 2.39
N ILE A 101 8.29 -10.43 2.22
CA ILE A 101 7.08 -9.62 2.20
C ILE A 101 6.70 -9.30 0.75
N GLU A 102 7.70 -8.96 -0.07
CA GLU A 102 7.53 -8.84 -1.52
C GLU A 102 7.01 -10.15 -2.10
N HIS A 103 6.01 -10.03 -2.98
CA HIS A 103 5.32 -11.15 -3.61
C HIS A 103 4.79 -10.76 -5.00
N ASP A 104 4.62 -11.79 -5.82
CA ASP A 104 3.96 -11.70 -7.13
C ASP A 104 2.47 -11.32 -7.00
N ALA A 105 1.86 -11.01 -8.15
CA ALA A 105 0.50 -10.49 -8.25
C ALA A 105 0.35 -9.19 -7.43
N SER A 106 1.33 -8.29 -7.52
CA SER A 106 1.24 -6.94 -6.96
C SER A 106 0.37 -6.03 -7.83
N ILE A 107 -0.33 -5.05 -7.25
CA ILE A 107 -1.26 -4.19 -8.03
C ILE A 107 -0.52 -3.29 -9.01
N THR A 108 0.60 -2.71 -8.59
CA THR A 108 1.32 -1.67 -9.34
C THR A 108 2.77 -2.03 -9.66
N ARG A 109 3.22 -3.25 -9.34
CA ARG A 109 4.59 -3.74 -9.59
C ARG A 109 4.51 -5.04 -10.38
N TYR A 110 5.53 -5.30 -11.20
CA TYR A 110 5.61 -6.57 -11.91
C TYR A 110 6.02 -7.71 -10.98
N ASP A 111 5.66 -8.92 -11.35
CA ASP A 111 6.19 -10.13 -10.73
C ASP A 111 7.72 -10.18 -10.87
N HIS A 112 8.39 -10.74 -9.87
CA HIS A 112 9.86 -10.72 -9.79
C HIS A 112 10.54 -11.40 -11.00
N ALA A 113 9.90 -12.43 -11.57
CA ALA A 113 10.42 -13.14 -12.74
C ALA A 113 10.18 -12.40 -14.08
N VAL A 114 9.31 -11.39 -14.09
CA VAL A 114 8.82 -10.74 -15.32
C VAL A 114 9.41 -9.35 -15.50
N GLY A 115 9.58 -8.58 -14.42
CA GLY A 115 10.00 -7.19 -14.51
C GLY A 115 10.47 -6.60 -13.18
N ASP A 116 10.34 -5.28 -13.07
CA ASP A 116 10.69 -4.55 -11.83
C ASP A 116 9.60 -4.77 -10.77
N SER A 117 9.93 -5.56 -9.74
CA SER A 117 9.06 -5.84 -8.59
C SER A 117 9.16 -4.82 -7.46
N LEU A 118 10.07 -3.84 -7.58
CA LEU A 118 10.39 -2.91 -6.48
C LEU A 118 9.86 -1.51 -6.74
N ASN A 119 9.78 -1.07 -7.99
CA ASN A 119 9.29 0.26 -8.34
C ASN A 119 7.90 0.19 -8.99
N PRO A 120 6.99 1.12 -8.65
CA PRO A 120 5.68 1.14 -9.28
C PRO A 120 5.80 1.45 -10.79
N ASP A 121 5.02 0.74 -11.60
CA ASP A 121 4.93 0.92 -13.04
C ASP A 121 3.66 1.70 -13.41
N GLU A 122 3.82 2.69 -14.29
CA GLU A 122 2.73 3.59 -14.69
C GLU A 122 1.60 2.83 -15.42
N LYS A 123 1.93 1.82 -16.23
CA LYS A 123 0.91 1.05 -16.97
C LYS A 123 0.08 0.18 -16.03
N LEU A 124 0.71 -0.42 -15.02
CA LEU A 124 -0.01 -1.21 -14.02
C LEU A 124 -0.91 -0.34 -13.14
N ILE A 125 -0.47 0.88 -12.82
CA ILE A 125 -1.32 1.89 -12.16
C ILE A 125 -2.51 2.23 -13.05
N ASP A 126 -2.27 2.59 -14.32
CA ASP A 126 -3.33 2.94 -15.26
C ASP A 126 -4.34 1.81 -15.44
N GLN A 127 -3.87 0.55 -15.57
CA GLN A 127 -4.73 -0.63 -15.63
C GLN A 127 -5.62 -0.73 -14.38
N PHE A 128 -5.04 -0.55 -13.19
CA PHE A 128 -5.81 -0.60 -11.95
C PHE A 128 -6.86 0.51 -11.87
N LEU A 129 -6.50 1.74 -12.23
CA LEU A 129 -7.42 2.87 -12.21
C LEU A 129 -8.54 2.72 -13.26
N GLN A 130 -8.33 1.90 -14.30
CA GLN A 130 -9.32 1.57 -15.32
C GLN A 130 -10.17 0.33 -15.00
N THR A 131 -9.86 -0.43 -13.94
CA THR A 131 -10.66 -1.60 -13.51
C THR A 131 -12.07 -1.21 -13.03
N GLY A 132 -12.24 0.02 -12.51
CA GLY A 132 -13.50 0.46 -11.92
C GLY A 132 -14.57 0.91 -12.93
N ALA A 133 -15.85 0.68 -12.58
CA ALA A 133 -16.99 1.11 -13.39
C ALA A 133 -17.28 2.63 -13.28
N HIS A 134 -16.72 3.29 -12.27
CA HIS A 134 -16.95 4.69 -11.97
C HIS A 134 -15.62 5.47 -11.94
N ALA A 135 -15.68 6.75 -12.30
CA ALA A 135 -14.58 7.67 -12.03
C ALA A 135 -14.41 7.80 -10.51
N HIS A 136 -13.15 7.90 -10.08
CA HIS A 136 -12.65 8.02 -8.70
C HIS A 136 -13.60 8.68 -7.66
N PRO A 137 -13.49 8.33 -6.37
CA PRO A 137 -12.42 7.57 -5.71
C PRO A 137 -12.45 6.05 -5.96
N VAL A 138 -11.29 5.40 -5.83
CA VAL A 138 -11.16 3.94 -5.97
C VAL A 138 -11.84 3.25 -4.80
N SER A 139 -12.84 2.41 -5.10
CA SER A 139 -13.66 1.70 -4.13
C SER A 139 -13.06 0.35 -3.71
N LEU A 140 -13.57 -0.24 -2.63
CA LEU A 140 -13.14 -1.57 -2.19
C LEU A 140 -13.46 -2.64 -3.25
N SER A 141 -14.56 -2.48 -3.99
CA SER A 141 -14.90 -3.33 -5.13
C SER A 141 -13.87 -3.26 -6.25
N ASP A 142 -13.26 -2.10 -6.51
CA ASP A 142 -12.23 -1.96 -7.54
C ASP A 142 -10.95 -2.71 -7.14
N TYR A 143 -10.55 -2.61 -5.87
CA TYR A 143 -9.46 -3.44 -5.33
C TYR A 143 -9.78 -4.92 -5.41
N ALA A 144 -11.00 -5.33 -5.03
CA ALA A 144 -11.42 -6.72 -5.08
C ALA A 144 -11.40 -7.27 -6.52
N ALA A 145 -11.92 -6.51 -7.48
CA ALA A 145 -11.89 -6.85 -8.90
C ALA A 145 -10.44 -7.00 -9.39
N ARG A 146 -9.57 -6.04 -9.08
CA ARG A 146 -8.15 -6.13 -9.46
C ARG A 146 -7.44 -7.33 -8.83
N ARG A 147 -7.73 -7.65 -7.57
CA ARG A 147 -7.18 -8.85 -6.91
C ARG A 147 -7.67 -10.14 -7.58
N ALA A 148 -8.93 -10.19 -8.03
CA ALA A 148 -9.48 -11.32 -8.75
C ALA A 148 -8.85 -11.49 -10.14
N GLU A 149 -8.65 -10.40 -10.88
CA GLU A 149 -7.95 -10.41 -12.17
C GLU A 149 -6.52 -10.95 -12.04
N LEU A 150 -5.76 -10.42 -11.07
CA LEU A 150 -4.38 -10.86 -10.83
C LEU A 150 -4.31 -12.35 -10.43
N ALA A 151 -5.26 -12.82 -9.62
CA ALA A 151 -5.35 -14.24 -9.26
C ALA A 151 -5.71 -15.14 -10.45
N ALA A 152 -6.56 -14.66 -11.36
CA ALA A 152 -6.95 -15.39 -12.57
C ALA A 152 -5.84 -15.42 -13.64
N PHE A 153 -4.98 -14.41 -13.68
CA PHE A 153 -3.85 -14.34 -14.60
C PHE A 153 -2.63 -15.16 -14.14
N SER A 154 -2.55 -15.47 -12.84
CA SER A 154 -1.50 -16.33 -12.30
C SER A 154 -1.60 -17.74 -12.87
N SER A 155 -0.48 -18.30 -13.34
CA SER A 155 -0.44 -19.66 -13.90
C SER A 155 -0.73 -20.74 -12.85
N GLU A 156 -0.49 -20.42 -11.58
CA GLU A 156 -0.74 -21.29 -10.43
C GLU A 156 -1.55 -20.56 -9.36
N PRO A 157 -2.33 -21.26 -8.52
CA PRO A 157 -3.01 -20.63 -7.41
C PRO A 157 -2.06 -19.87 -6.49
N LEU A 158 -2.38 -18.61 -6.20
CA LEU A 158 -1.55 -17.78 -5.31
C LEU A 158 -1.43 -18.44 -3.92
N PRO A 159 -0.21 -18.57 -3.37
CA PRO A 159 0.00 -19.13 -2.04
C PRO A 159 -0.80 -18.38 -0.96
N LEU A 160 -1.20 -19.09 0.09
CA LEU A 160 -1.98 -18.49 1.20
C LEU A 160 -1.30 -17.23 1.76
N LYS A 161 0.02 -17.27 1.92
CA LYS A 161 0.82 -16.13 2.38
C LYS A 161 0.63 -14.90 1.47
N THR A 162 0.78 -15.07 0.16
CA THR A 162 0.60 -14.00 -0.84
C THR A 162 -0.79 -13.41 -0.76
N ARG A 163 -1.82 -14.26 -0.63
CA ARG A 163 -3.22 -13.80 -0.51
C ARG A 163 -3.43 -12.99 0.77
N VAL A 164 -2.93 -13.47 1.91
CA VAL A 164 -3.06 -12.79 3.20
C VAL A 164 -2.33 -11.45 3.18
N THR A 165 -1.10 -11.39 2.68
CA THR A 165 -0.35 -10.13 2.55
C THR A 165 -1.09 -9.16 1.64
N ALA A 166 -1.49 -9.59 0.45
CA ALA A 166 -2.19 -8.74 -0.51
C ALA A 166 -3.52 -8.17 0.02
N PHE A 167 -4.31 -8.97 0.75
CA PHE A 167 -5.53 -8.46 1.37
C PHE A 167 -5.22 -7.49 2.52
N GLY A 168 -4.16 -7.77 3.28
CA GLY A 168 -3.65 -6.86 4.30
C GLY A 168 -3.21 -5.51 3.73
N GLU A 169 -2.58 -5.49 2.55
CA GLU A 169 -2.19 -4.26 1.86
C GLU A 169 -3.41 -3.40 1.49
N VAL A 170 -4.46 -4.01 0.93
CA VAL A 170 -5.72 -3.30 0.63
C VAL A 170 -6.36 -2.77 1.90
N GLY A 171 -6.45 -3.58 2.96
CA GLY A 171 -6.98 -3.15 4.25
C GLY A 171 -6.20 -1.98 4.84
N LEU A 172 -4.87 -1.99 4.73
CA LEU A 172 -4.01 -0.91 5.20
C LEU A 172 -4.20 0.37 4.37
N ILE A 173 -4.33 0.26 3.05
CA ILE A 173 -4.62 1.40 2.19
C ILE A 173 -5.94 2.06 2.58
N PHE A 174 -7.02 1.30 2.78
CA PHE A 174 -8.30 1.85 3.23
C PHE A 174 -8.22 2.43 4.64
N SER A 175 -7.48 1.80 5.54
CA SER A 175 -7.29 2.31 6.90
C SER A 175 -6.56 3.66 6.93
N ILE A 176 -5.67 3.93 5.97
CA ILE A 176 -4.87 5.16 5.92
C ILE A 176 -5.53 6.23 5.03
N PHE A 177 -5.98 5.84 3.85
CA PHE A 177 -6.42 6.75 2.77
C PHE A 177 -7.91 6.63 2.41
N GLY A 178 -8.62 5.64 2.94
CA GLY A 178 -10.03 5.42 2.64
C GLY A 178 -10.92 6.53 3.23
N ASN A 179 -11.99 6.88 2.52
CA ASN A 179 -13.01 7.74 3.10
C ASN A 179 -13.77 6.95 4.17
N LYS A 180 -14.09 7.58 5.31
CA LYS A 180 -14.90 6.93 6.37
C LYS A 180 -16.26 6.46 5.87
N LYS A 181 -16.76 7.05 4.77
CA LYS A 181 -18.03 6.67 4.12
C LYS A 181 -17.93 5.43 3.22
N ASP A 182 -16.72 5.04 2.84
CA ASP A 182 -16.46 3.87 1.99
C ASP A 182 -16.31 2.59 2.81
N TYR A 183 -16.28 2.70 4.15
CA TYR A 183 -16.47 1.56 5.03
C TYR A 183 -17.91 1.06 4.83
N LEU A 184 -18.03 -0.15 4.30
CA LEU A 184 -19.31 -0.84 4.15
C LEU A 184 -20.05 -0.80 5.49
N ASP A 185 -21.30 -0.31 5.47
CA ASP A 185 -22.21 -0.53 6.57
C ASP A 185 -22.30 -2.04 6.80
N SER A 186 -22.00 -2.51 8.02
CA SER A 186 -21.87 -3.93 8.35
C SER A 186 -23.08 -4.76 7.93
N THR A 187 -24.24 -4.11 7.81
CA THR A 187 -25.51 -4.65 7.32
C THR A 187 -25.42 -5.21 5.89
N SER A 188 -24.57 -4.63 5.03
CA SER A 188 -24.41 -5.04 3.62
C SER A 188 -23.51 -6.28 3.42
N LEU A 189 -22.78 -6.70 4.46
CA LEU A 189 -21.98 -7.94 4.44
C LEU A 189 -22.84 -9.19 4.73
N GLU A 190 -24.02 -9.04 5.32
CA GLU A 190 -24.96 -10.15 5.55
C GLU A 190 -25.70 -10.58 4.27
N GLU A 191 -25.75 -9.74 3.24
CA GLU A 191 -26.39 -10.06 1.94
C GLU A 191 -25.45 -10.68 0.91
N ILE A 192 -24.13 -10.73 1.18
CA ILE A 192 -23.16 -11.39 0.29
C ILE A 192 -23.23 -12.90 0.54
N THR A 193 -24.11 -13.57 -0.19
CA THR A 193 -24.07 -15.03 -0.32
C THR A 193 -22.81 -15.43 -1.10
N VAL A 194 -21.84 -16.00 -0.41
CA VAL A 194 -20.63 -16.59 -1.00
C VAL A 194 -20.99 -17.96 -1.61
N PRO A 195 -20.88 -18.18 -2.93
CA PRO A 195 -21.36 -19.41 -3.57
C PRO A 195 -20.55 -20.69 -3.27
N TRP A 196 -19.48 -20.61 -2.47
CA TRP A 196 -18.49 -21.69 -2.33
C TRP A 196 -18.28 -22.16 -0.89
N ILE A 197 -19.21 -21.85 0.01
CA ILE A 197 -19.27 -22.49 1.33
C ILE A 197 -20.44 -23.46 1.29
N SER A 198 -20.12 -24.73 0.99
CA SER A 198 -20.96 -25.90 1.23
C SER A 198 -20.28 -26.84 2.21
#